data_AF-X1R8P7-F1
#
_entry.id   AF-X1R8P7-F1
#
_cell.length_a   1.000
_cell.length_b   1.000
_cell.length_c   1.000
_cell.angle_alpha   90.00
_cell.angle_beta   90.00
_cell.angle_gamma   90.00
#
_symmetry.space_group_name_H-M   'P 1'
#
loop_
_entity.id
_entity.type
_entity.pdbx_description
1 polymer ?
#
loop_
_entity_poly.entity_id
_entity_poly.type
_entity_poly.pdbx_seq_one_letter_code
_entity_poly.pdbx_strand_id
1 'polypeptide(L)'
;NIIDSEGYEITDLVLSDENYSFLLVSYNLSDANQKGLKAANEIALYCNQYGYNFYCLTASTSPEIEFLSNTMNLNFDFFFTDETTLKTIIRSNPGLVLIKDGIIVGKWHYNDFTETEEMKGNYLSGLLTNYRKRYEFSGSLNLFLTLSLALCLFEITRKRLNNRLKKK
;
A
#
# COMPACT_ATOMS: atom_id res chain seq x y z
N ASN A 1 4.66 -17.31 -2.07
CA ASN A 1 3.92 -18.17 -1.14
C ASN A 1 3.86 -17.46 0.19
N ILE A 2 2.70 -17.49 0.84
CA ILE A 2 2.49 -17.00 2.19
C ILE A 2 2.48 -18.23 3.11
N ILE A 3 3.37 -18.26 4.09
CA ILE A 3 3.59 -19.41 4.98
C ILE A 3 3.30 -18.99 6.42
N ASP A 4 2.54 -19.79 7.16
CA ASP A 4 2.26 -19.53 8.57
C ASP A 4 3.41 -19.96 9.51
N SER A 5 3.21 -19.83 10.82
CA SER A 5 4.19 -20.21 11.85
C SER A 5 4.43 -21.71 11.96
N GLU A 6 3.49 -22.54 11.49
CA GLU A 6 3.60 -24.01 11.48
C GLU A 6 4.22 -24.54 10.17
N GLY A 7 4.40 -23.68 9.17
CA GLY A 7 4.99 -24.01 7.89
C GLY A 7 3.99 -24.36 6.80
N TYR A 8 2.68 -24.15 7.03
CA TYR A 8 1.67 -24.39 6.01
C TYR A 8 1.53 -23.20 5.06
N GLU A 9 1.31 -23.51 3.79
CA GLU A 9 1.03 -22.49 2.79
C GLU A 9 -0.45 -22.08 2.82
N ILE A 10 -0.71 -20.78 2.98
CA ILE A 10 -2.04 -20.21 3.07
C ILE A 10 -2.38 -19.24 1.92
N THR A 11 -1.55 -19.21 0.87
CA THR A 11 -1.70 -18.28 -0.26
C THR A 11 -3.12 -18.31 -0.84
N ASP A 12 -3.63 -19.51 -1.14
CA ASP A 12 -4.95 -19.67 -1.76
C ASP A 12 -6.08 -19.24 -0.81
N LEU A 13 -5.92 -19.47 0.50
CA LEU A 13 -6.89 -19.02 1.50
C LEU A 13 -7.00 -17.49 1.50
N VAL A 14 -5.86 -16.80 1.46
CA VAL A 14 -5.79 -15.34 1.44
C VAL A 14 -6.37 -14.76 0.14
N LEU A 15 -6.12 -15.41 -1.00
CA LEU A 15 -6.57 -14.94 -2.31
C LEU A 15 -8.03 -15.28 -2.62
N SER A 16 -8.59 -16.34 -2.05
CA SER A 16 -9.99 -16.75 -2.28
C SER A 16 -10.98 -16.13 -1.29
N ASP A 17 -10.52 -15.33 -0.34
CA ASP A 17 -11.38 -14.62 0.60
C ASP A 17 -12.23 -13.56 -0.12
N GLU A 18 -13.54 -13.78 -0.14
CA GLU A 18 -14.54 -12.86 -0.71
C GLU A 18 -14.69 -11.57 0.13
N ASN A 19 -14.24 -11.60 1.40
CA ASN A 19 -14.24 -10.43 2.27
C ASN A 19 -12.94 -9.61 2.10
N TYR A 20 -12.84 -8.50 2.83
CA TYR A 20 -11.64 -7.70 2.85
C TYR A 20 -10.57 -8.33 3.75
N SER A 21 -9.39 -8.51 3.17
CA SER A 21 -8.20 -9.01 3.83
C SER A 21 -7.12 -7.92 3.84
N PHE A 22 -6.62 -7.59 5.03
CA PHE A 22 -5.56 -6.60 5.24
C PHE A 22 -4.21 -7.30 5.32
N LEU A 23 -3.28 -6.93 4.44
CA LEU A 23 -1.92 -7.43 4.43
C LEU A 23 -0.98 -6.30 4.87
N LEU A 24 -0.43 -6.42 6.08
CA LEU A 24 0.68 -5.57 6.51
C LEU A 24 1.98 -6.16 5.98
N VAL A 25 2.58 -5.54 4.99
CA VAL A 25 3.84 -5.98 4.39
C VAL A 25 5.00 -5.25 5.05
N SER A 26 5.90 -6.02 5.68
CA SER A 26 7.11 -5.51 6.32
C SER A 26 8.28 -6.42 6.01
N TYR A 27 9.01 -6.16 4.92
CA TYR A 27 10.05 -7.06 4.42
C TYR A 27 11.20 -7.27 5.42
N ASN A 28 11.50 -6.27 6.27
CA ASN A 28 12.44 -6.39 7.39
C ASN A 28 11.85 -5.65 8.60
N LEU A 29 11.47 -6.39 9.64
CA LEU A 29 10.90 -5.84 10.87
C LEU A 29 11.90 -4.98 11.66
N SER A 30 13.18 -5.33 11.66
CA SER A 30 14.24 -4.59 12.36
C SER A 30 14.43 -3.17 11.80
N ASP A 31 14.19 -3.00 10.49
CA ASP A 31 14.28 -1.72 9.78
C ASP A 31 12.91 -1.02 9.60
N ALA A 32 11.84 -1.60 10.13
CA ALA A 32 10.50 -1.09 9.93
C ALA A 32 10.24 0.18 10.75
N ASN A 33 9.42 1.08 10.20
CA ASN A 33 9.05 2.29 10.91
C ASN A 33 8.20 1.96 12.16
N GLN A 34 8.72 2.29 13.34
CA GLN A 34 8.05 1.97 14.62
C GLN A 34 6.68 2.64 14.78
N LYS A 35 6.50 3.88 14.29
CA LYS A 35 5.18 4.54 14.33
C LYS A 35 4.19 3.83 13.41
N GLY A 36 4.66 3.40 12.24
CA GLY A 36 3.90 2.58 11.30
C GLY A 36 3.44 1.26 11.90
N LEU A 37 4.35 0.53 12.57
CA LEU A 37 4.01 -0.72 13.25
C LEU A 37 3.00 -0.52 14.39
N LYS A 38 3.16 0.55 15.17
CA LYS A 38 2.19 0.89 16.22
C LYS A 38 0.82 1.19 15.64
N ALA A 39 0.74 1.98 14.57
CA ALA A 39 -0.52 2.24 13.89
C ALA A 39 -1.11 0.96 13.28
N ALA A 40 -0.28 0.05 12.77
CA ALA A 40 -0.73 -1.25 12.28
C ALA A 40 -1.36 -2.12 13.37
N ASN A 41 -0.91 -2.00 14.62
CA ASN A 41 -1.54 -2.68 15.76
C ASN A 41 -2.99 -2.21 15.96
N GLU A 42 -3.25 -0.90 15.86
CA GLU A 42 -4.61 -0.35 15.93
C GLU A 42 -5.47 -0.83 14.75
N ILE A 43 -4.89 -0.95 13.56
CA ILE A 43 -5.57 -1.50 12.38
C ILE A 43 -5.92 -2.98 12.60
N ALA A 44 -5.02 -3.77 13.18
CA ALA A 44 -5.28 -5.17 13.51
C ALA A 44 -6.41 -5.30 14.53
N LEU A 45 -6.44 -4.45 15.57
CA LEU A 45 -7.55 -4.39 16.53
C LEU A 45 -8.88 -4.05 15.85
N TYR A 46 -8.88 -3.07 14.93
CA TYR A 46 -10.05 -2.78 14.10
C TYR A 46 -10.47 -4.00 13.27
N CYS A 47 -9.54 -4.69 12.61
CA CYS A 47 -9.85 -5.86 11.81
C CYS A 47 -10.52 -6.95 12.65
N ASN A 48 -9.98 -7.24 13.83
CA ASN A 48 -10.57 -8.18 14.78
C ASN A 48 -11.98 -7.77 15.20
N GLN A 49 -12.17 -6.49 15.58
CA GLN A 49 -13.48 -5.98 16.01
C GLN A 49 -14.57 -6.10 14.92
N TYR A 50 -14.21 -5.94 13.65
CA TYR A 50 -15.15 -5.93 12.53
C TYR A 50 -15.15 -7.22 11.69
N GLY A 51 -14.39 -8.25 12.10
CA GLY A 51 -14.34 -9.54 11.41
C GLY A 51 -13.61 -9.52 10.06
N TYR A 52 -12.62 -8.64 9.90
CA TYR A 52 -11.71 -8.65 8.76
C TYR A 52 -10.46 -9.46 9.10
N ASN A 53 -9.90 -10.13 8.09
CA ASN A 53 -8.64 -10.83 8.24
C ASN A 53 -7.47 -9.85 8.19
N PHE A 54 -6.45 -10.08 9.02
CA PHE A 54 -5.25 -9.27 9.07
C PHE A 54 -4.01 -10.18 9.10
N TYR A 55 -3.12 -10.01 8.13
CA TYR A 55 -1.91 -10.82 7.97
C TYR A 55 -0.69 -9.92 7.94
N CYS A 56 0.28 -10.12 8.84
CA CYS A 56 1.57 -9.47 8.72
C CYS A 56 2.54 -10.34 7.91
N LEU A 57 2.90 -9.90 6.71
CA LEU A 57 3.83 -10.61 5.83
C LEU A 57 5.25 -10.07 6.01
N THR A 58 6.20 -10.95 6.32
CA THR A 58 7.60 -10.57 6.57
C THR A 58 8.59 -11.63 6.09
N ALA A 59 9.82 -11.20 5.78
CA ALA A 59 10.96 -12.09 5.56
C ALA A 59 11.88 -12.17 6.79
N SER A 60 11.52 -11.46 7.88
CA SER A 60 12.28 -11.50 9.14
C SER A 60 12.24 -12.86 9.80
N THR A 61 13.28 -13.14 10.56
CA THR A 61 13.46 -14.40 11.27
C THR A 61 12.58 -14.48 12.52
N SER A 62 12.26 -15.69 12.98
CA SER A 62 11.46 -15.89 14.20
C SER A 62 12.00 -15.15 15.44
N PRO A 63 13.33 -15.12 15.69
CA PRO A 63 13.88 -14.33 16.80
C PRO A 63 13.65 -12.82 16.68
N GLU A 64 13.71 -12.27 15.46
CA GLU A 64 13.43 -10.84 15.22
C GLU A 64 11.95 -10.52 15.45
N ILE A 65 11.07 -11.41 14.96
CA ILE A 65 9.63 -11.31 15.18
C ILE A 65 9.33 -11.32 16.68
N GLU A 66 9.84 -12.31 17.41
CA GLU A 66 9.60 -12.46 18.85
C GLU A 66 10.12 -11.23 19.62
N PHE A 67 11.36 -10.82 19.35
CA PHE A 67 11.96 -9.66 20.00
C PHE A 67 11.13 -8.40 19.78
N LEU A 68 10.75 -8.10 18.53
CA LEU A 68 10.04 -6.88 18.20
C LEU A 68 8.58 -6.91 18.70
N SER A 69 7.91 -8.06 18.56
CA SER A 69 6.55 -8.27 19.03
C SER A 69 6.45 -8.05 20.53
N ASN A 70 7.40 -8.59 21.31
CA ASN A 70 7.47 -8.41 22.75
C ASN A 70 7.83 -6.97 23.14
N THR A 71 8.75 -6.33 22.42
CA THR A 71 9.21 -4.97 22.73
C THR A 71 8.14 -3.92 22.44
N MET A 72 7.34 -4.12 21.39
CA MET A 72 6.35 -3.16 20.91
C MET A 72 4.91 -3.55 21.23
N ASN A 73 4.69 -4.70 21.88
CA ASN A 73 3.38 -5.30 22.16
C ASN A 73 2.52 -5.41 20.88
N LEU A 74 3.08 -5.99 19.84
CA LEU A 74 2.36 -6.24 18.58
C LEU A 74 1.39 -7.43 18.79
N ASN A 75 0.12 -7.21 18.47
CA ASN A 75 -0.97 -8.16 18.72
C ASN A 75 -1.58 -8.64 17.40
N PHE A 76 -0.75 -9.21 16.53
CA PHE A 76 -1.18 -9.82 15.27
C PHE A 76 -0.22 -10.92 14.85
N ASP A 77 -0.73 -11.83 14.02
CA ASP A 77 0.04 -12.98 13.55
C ASP A 77 0.98 -12.61 12.39
N PHE A 78 2.13 -13.28 12.37
CA PHE A 78 3.17 -13.10 11.37
C PHE A 78 3.24 -14.30 10.44
N PHE A 79 3.40 -14.01 9.16
CA PHE A 79 3.47 -14.97 8.08
C PHE A 79 4.73 -14.72 7.28
N PHE A 80 5.45 -15.79 6.97
CA PHE A 80 6.68 -15.72 6.21
C PHE A 80 6.38 -15.56 4.72
N THR A 81 7.12 -14.68 4.07
CA THR A 81 7.14 -14.51 2.61
C THR A 81 8.51 -14.00 2.20
N ASP A 82 8.98 -14.42 1.02
CA ASP A 82 10.27 -14.00 0.47
C ASP A 82 10.43 -12.46 0.38
N GLU A 83 11.61 -11.97 0.74
CA GLU A 83 11.91 -10.54 0.83
C GLU A 83 11.78 -9.83 -0.53
N THR A 84 12.25 -10.47 -1.59
CA THR A 84 12.17 -9.92 -2.95
C THR A 84 10.71 -9.76 -3.36
N THR A 85 9.91 -10.79 -3.06
CA THR A 85 8.46 -10.77 -3.29
C THR A 85 7.80 -9.61 -2.54
N LEU A 86 8.09 -9.43 -1.25
CA LEU A 86 7.50 -8.34 -0.46
C LEU A 86 7.87 -6.95 -1.00
N LYS A 87 9.15 -6.74 -1.39
CA LYS A 87 9.63 -5.49 -2.01
C LYS A 87 8.98 -5.18 -3.36
N THR A 88 8.49 -6.20 -4.08
CA THR A 88 7.71 -5.99 -5.31
C THR A 88 6.26 -5.59 -5.04
N ILE A 89 5.69 -6.05 -3.93
CA ILE A 89 4.31 -5.74 -3.54
C ILE A 89 4.20 -4.28 -3.09
N ILE A 90 5.09 -3.86 -2.18
CA ILE A 90 5.15 -2.49 -1.66
C ILE A 90 6.59 -2.12 -1.29
N ARG A 91 6.97 -0.88 -1.58
CA ARG A 91 8.32 -0.33 -1.28
C ARG A 91 8.42 0.29 0.11
N SER A 92 7.30 0.39 0.83
CA SER A 92 7.24 0.92 2.20
C SER A 92 7.54 -0.19 3.21
N ASN A 93 8.06 0.20 4.39
CA ASN A 93 8.39 -0.74 5.46
C ASN A 93 8.00 -0.13 6.84
N PRO A 94 6.84 -0.48 7.42
CA PRO A 94 5.82 -1.34 6.84
C PRO A 94 4.95 -0.61 5.81
N GLY A 95 4.19 -1.35 5.01
CA GLY A 95 3.14 -0.83 4.15
C GLY A 95 1.87 -1.70 4.25
N LEU A 96 0.71 -1.13 3.94
CA LEU A 96 -0.57 -1.83 4.01
C LEU A 96 -1.08 -2.10 2.60
N VAL A 97 -1.57 -3.31 2.37
CA VAL A 97 -2.27 -3.70 1.15
C VAL A 97 -3.64 -4.23 1.56
N LEU A 98 -4.68 -3.75 0.89
CA LEU A 98 -6.02 -4.27 1.07
C LEU A 98 -6.36 -5.09 -0.17
N ILE A 99 -6.80 -6.31 0.06
CA ILE A 99 -7.23 -7.23 -0.99
C ILE A 99 -8.66 -7.66 -0.74
N LYS A 100 -9.34 -8.05 -1.82
CA LYS A 100 -10.67 -8.66 -1.79
C LYS A 100 -10.80 -9.54 -3.02
N ASP A 101 -11.17 -10.81 -2.83
CA ASP A 101 -11.35 -11.78 -3.93
C ASP A 101 -10.15 -11.79 -4.90
N GLY A 102 -8.95 -11.92 -4.34
CA GLY A 102 -7.69 -11.93 -5.08
C GLY A 102 -7.28 -10.60 -5.72
N ILE A 103 -8.09 -9.56 -5.62
CA ILE A 103 -7.86 -8.26 -6.25
C ILE A 103 -7.32 -7.27 -5.22
N ILE A 104 -6.22 -6.60 -5.55
CA ILE A 104 -5.70 -5.48 -4.75
C ILE A 104 -6.62 -4.28 -4.93
N VAL A 105 -7.31 -3.88 -3.87
CA VAL A 105 -8.19 -2.71 -3.85
C VAL A 105 -7.48 -1.43 -3.39
N GLY A 106 -6.36 -1.56 -2.69
CA GLY A 106 -5.56 -0.40 -2.32
C GLY A 106 -4.21 -0.75 -1.69
N LYS A 107 -3.32 0.26 -1.69
CA LYS A 107 -1.97 0.18 -1.12
C LYS A 107 -1.63 1.50 -0.43
N TRP A 108 -1.03 1.44 0.75
CA TRP A 108 -0.71 2.61 1.57
C TRP A 108 0.68 2.50 2.19
N HIS A 109 1.39 3.63 2.21
CA HIS A 109 2.64 3.76 2.95
C HIS A 109 2.33 3.92 4.45
N TYR A 110 3.27 3.58 5.35
CA TYR A 110 3.05 3.81 6.78
C TYR A 110 2.72 5.27 7.16
N ASN A 111 3.05 6.24 6.29
CA ASN A 111 2.74 7.66 6.53
C ASN A 111 1.25 7.94 6.34
N ASP A 112 0.57 7.15 5.53
CA ASP A 112 -0.86 7.26 5.29
C ASP A 112 -1.66 6.58 6.44
N PHE A 113 -1.02 5.82 7.33
CA PHE A 113 -1.70 5.16 8.46
C PHE A 113 -2.16 6.16 9.53
N THR A 114 -1.57 7.37 9.56
CA THR A 114 -1.83 8.40 10.58
C THR A 114 -3.01 9.32 10.28
N GLU A 115 -3.63 9.24 9.10
CA GLU A 115 -4.85 10.01 8.75
C GLU A 115 -6.13 9.48 9.44
N THR A 116 -5.98 8.67 10.48
CA THR A 116 -7.00 7.74 10.96
C THR A 116 -7.82 8.26 12.14
N GLU A 117 -7.42 9.36 12.77
CA GLU A 117 -8.26 10.10 13.74
C GLU A 117 -9.53 10.67 13.09
N GLU A 118 -9.52 10.97 11.79
CA GLU A 118 -10.71 11.40 11.02
C GLU A 118 -11.65 10.23 10.67
N MET A 119 -11.25 8.97 10.90
CA MET A 119 -12.00 7.78 10.49
C MET A 119 -12.88 7.17 11.59
N LYS A 120 -13.42 8.02 12.48
CA LYS A 120 -14.32 7.59 13.56
C LYS A 120 -15.68 7.17 12.99
N GLY A 121 -15.78 5.91 12.59
CA GLY A 121 -17.04 5.23 12.26
C GLY A 121 -16.90 4.10 11.26
N ASN A 122 -15.97 4.20 10.29
CA ASN A 122 -15.71 3.16 9.31
C ASN A 122 -14.32 3.36 8.64
N TYR A 123 -13.28 2.83 9.28
CA TYR A 123 -11.89 2.89 8.83
C TYR A 123 -11.72 2.42 7.37
N LEU A 124 -12.33 1.29 7.01
CA LEU A 124 -12.30 0.75 5.66
C LEU A 124 -12.84 1.75 4.62
N SER A 125 -13.98 2.39 4.90
CA SER A 125 -14.55 3.39 3.99
C SER A 125 -13.64 4.60 3.82
N GLY A 126 -12.95 5.02 4.88
CA GLY A 126 -11.96 6.11 4.84
C GLY A 126 -10.78 5.76 3.96
N LEU A 127 -10.20 4.56 4.13
CA LEU A 127 -9.11 4.06 3.27
C LEU A 127 -9.51 4.04 1.80
N LEU A 128 -10.67 3.46 1.47
CA LEU A 128 -11.15 3.35 0.08
C LEU A 128 -11.43 4.73 -0.53
N THR A 129 -12.01 5.65 0.25
CA THR A 129 -12.31 7.01 -0.20
C THR A 129 -11.02 7.80 -0.48
N ASN A 130 -10.06 7.77 0.45
CA ASN A 130 -8.78 8.48 0.29
C ASN A 130 -7.97 7.90 -0.86
N TYR A 131 -7.95 6.59 -1.02
CA TYR A 131 -7.31 5.93 -2.15
C TYR A 131 -7.94 6.40 -3.46
N ARG A 132 -9.27 6.28 -3.62
CA ARG A 132 -9.98 6.73 -4.83
C ARG A 132 -9.74 8.20 -5.15
N LYS A 133 -9.80 9.09 -4.15
CA LYS A 133 -9.58 10.54 -4.33
C LYS A 133 -8.18 10.85 -4.85
N ARG A 134 -7.14 10.15 -4.36
CA ARG A 134 -5.76 10.32 -4.82
C ARG A 134 -5.60 9.93 -6.30
N TYR A 135 -6.32 8.91 -6.77
CA TYR A 135 -6.35 8.53 -8.18
C TYR A 135 -7.16 9.49 -9.06
N GLU A 136 -8.34 9.93 -8.62
CA GLU A 136 -9.15 10.92 -9.36
C GLU A 136 -8.42 12.26 -9.52
N PHE A 137 -7.70 12.72 -8.49
CA PHE A 137 -6.87 13.93 -8.55
C PHE A 137 -5.65 13.76 -9.47
N SER A 138 -4.96 12.62 -9.40
CA SER A 138 -3.78 12.35 -10.25
C SER A 138 -4.13 12.24 -11.74
N GLY A 139 -5.28 11.63 -12.07
CA GLY A 139 -5.73 11.47 -13.45
C GLY A 139 -5.97 12.81 -14.16
N SER A 140 -6.62 13.76 -13.48
CA SER A 140 -6.87 15.09 -14.05
C SER A 140 -5.58 15.91 -14.23
N LEU A 141 -4.66 15.89 -13.25
CA LEU A 141 -3.40 16.63 -13.32
C LEU A 141 -2.49 16.17 -14.48
N ASN A 142 -2.41 14.86 -14.72
CA ASN A 142 -1.65 14.30 -15.85
C ASN A 142 -2.27 14.67 -17.20
N LEU A 143 -3.60 14.73 -17.31
CA LEU A 143 -4.27 15.18 -18.53
C LEU A 143 -3.95 16.65 -18.84
N PHE A 144 -3.93 17.52 -17.82
CA PHE A 144 -3.54 18.93 -18.02
C PHE A 144 -2.05 19.07 -18.38
N LEU A 145 -1.16 18.33 -17.74
CA LEU A 145 0.28 18.34 -18.04
C LEU A 145 0.55 17.89 -19.49
N THR A 146 -0.09 16.82 -19.94
CA THR A 146 0.07 16.30 -21.31
C THR A 146 -0.50 17.26 -22.35
N LEU A 147 -1.68 17.85 -22.11
CA LEU A 147 -2.28 18.87 -22.99
C LEU A 147 -1.41 20.13 -23.07
N SER A 148 -0.87 20.60 -21.95
CA SER A 148 -0.01 21.79 -21.93
C SER A 148 1.30 21.56 -22.70
N LEU A 149 1.91 20.39 -22.57
CA LEU A 149 3.11 20.01 -23.32
C LEU A 149 2.82 19.91 -24.82
N ALA A 150 1.67 19.32 -25.21
CA ALA A 150 1.26 19.22 -26.61
C ALA A 150 1.04 20.60 -27.25
N LEU A 151 0.39 21.52 -26.55
CA LEU A 151 0.20 22.91 -26.99
C LEU A 151 1.55 23.64 -27.15
N CYS A 152 2.46 23.47 -26.19
CA CYS A 152 3.82 24.02 -26.29
C CYS A 152 4.56 23.51 -27.54
N LEU A 153 4.51 22.20 -27.81
CA LEU A 153 5.12 21.61 -29.00
C LEU A 153 4.48 22.12 -30.30
N PHE A 154 3.15 22.28 -30.32
CA PHE A 154 2.42 22.85 -31.44
C PHE A 154 2.85 24.30 -31.72
N GLU A 155 2.99 25.14 -30.67
CA GLU A 155 3.46 26.52 -30.85
C GLU A 155 4.92 26.61 -31.29
N ILE A 156 5.79 25.74 -30.79
CA ILE A 156 7.19 25.66 -31.22
C ILE A 156 7.30 25.27 -32.69
N THR A 157 6.55 24.25 -33.12
CA THR A 157 6.54 23.80 -34.53
C THR A 157 5.96 24.87 -35.45
N ARG A 158 4.86 25.53 -35.04
CA ARG A 158 4.25 26.66 -35.75
C ARG A 158 5.23 27.83 -35.93
N LYS A 159 5.92 28.24 -34.86
CA LYS A 159 6.95 29.30 -34.93
C LYS A 159 8.11 28.92 -35.86
N ARG A 160 8.59 27.67 -35.81
CA ARG A 160 9.65 27.17 -36.70
C ARG A 160 9.23 27.21 -38.17
N LEU A 161 7.99 26.84 -38.49
CA LEU A 161 7.47 26.88 -39.86
C LEU A 161 7.40 28.31 -40.41
N ASN A 162 6.84 29.25 -39.63
CA ASN A 162 6.75 30.66 -40.03
C ASN A 162 8.12 31.32 -40.25
N ASN A 163 9.12 30.98 -39.42
CA ASN A 163 10.48 31.48 -39.60
C ASN A 163 11.17 30.91 -40.85
N ARG A 164 10.81 29.71 -41.31
CA ARG A 164 11.29 29.14 -42.57
C ARG A 164 10.64 29.80 -43.78
N LEU A 165 9.34 30.14 -43.69
CA LEU A 165 8.62 30.83 -44.76
C LEU A 165 9.09 32.27 -44.98
N LYS A 166 9.45 33.00 -43.91
CA LYS A 166 10.02 34.36 -44.00
C LYS A 166 11.47 34.42 -44.54
N LYS A 167 12.17 33.29 -44.62
CA LYS A 167 13.55 33.19 -45.13
C LYS A 167 13.63 32.78 -46.61
N LYS A 168 12.50 32.48 -47.25
CA LYS A 168 12.37 32.32 -48.71
C LYS A 168 11.84 33.59 -49.31
#